data_AF-A0A3D2JTU9-F1
#
_entry.id   AF-A0A3D2JTU9-F1
#
_cell.length_a   1.000
_cell.length_b   1.000
_cell.length_c   1.000
_cell.angle_alpha   90.00
_cell.angle_beta   90.00
_cell.angle_gamma   90.00
#
_symmetry.space_group_name_H-M   'P 1'
#
loop_
_entity.id
_entity.type
_entity.pdbx_description
1 polymer ?
#
loop_
_entity_poly.entity_id
_entity_poly.type
_entity_poly.pdbx_seq_one_letter_code
_entity_poly.pdbx_strand_id
1 'polypeptide(L)'
;MFEDYFRQYALLIIFALAAVSVPIGMMTMSYLGQFARIRPSRPSEVKESAYEGGMPPFSDRPARFNFRYYYYALLFVVFDVETIFLFPWAVKYGVMSQQFGFAALGAVLVFLIVVTFGYAYAWRKQALEWVTNE
;
A
#
# COMPACT_ATOMS: atom_id res chain seq x y z
N MET A 1 2.69 -12.84 -30.55
CA MET A 1 2.62 -11.52 -29.88
C MET A 1 1.32 -11.32 -29.12
N PHE A 2 0.15 -11.16 -29.77
CA PHE A 2 -1.12 -11.00 -29.02
C PHE A 2 -1.52 -12.26 -28.25
N GLU A 3 -1.36 -13.45 -28.83
CA GLU A 3 -1.62 -14.72 -28.12
C GLU A 3 -0.71 -14.88 -26.90
N ASP A 4 0.57 -14.55 -27.01
CA ASP A 4 1.52 -14.59 -25.88
C ASP A 4 1.15 -13.58 -24.79
N TYR A 5 0.71 -12.38 -25.18
CA TYR A 5 0.21 -11.35 -24.26
C TYR A 5 -1.00 -11.88 -23.49
N PHE A 6 -2.06 -12.32 -24.18
CA PHE A 6 -3.25 -12.86 -23.51
C PHE A 6 -2.93 -14.06 -22.63
N ARG A 7 -2.00 -14.93 -23.06
CA ARG A 7 -1.54 -16.06 -22.26
C ARG A 7 -0.82 -15.61 -20.99
N GLN A 8 0.07 -14.63 -21.05
CA GLN A 8 0.78 -14.11 -19.87
C GLN A 8 -0.19 -13.48 -18.87
N TYR A 9 -1.11 -12.63 -19.32
CA TYR A 9 -2.12 -12.03 -18.44
C TYR A 9 -3.09 -13.07 -17.89
N ALA A 10 -3.49 -14.06 -18.69
CA ALA A 10 -4.31 -15.18 -18.21
C ALA A 10 -3.60 -15.97 -17.11
N LEU A 11 -2.30 -16.24 -17.26
CA LEU A 11 -1.49 -16.89 -16.22
C LEU A 11 -1.41 -16.05 -14.94
N LEU A 12 -1.23 -14.72 -15.05
CA LEU A 12 -1.24 -13.82 -13.91
C LEU A 12 -2.60 -13.83 -13.19
N ILE A 13 -3.70 -13.84 -13.94
CA ILE A 13 -5.06 -13.92 -13.38
C ILE A 13 -5.28 -15.26 -12.69
N ILE A 14 -4.91 -16.37 -13.33
CA ILE A 14 -5.01 -17.71 -12.72
C ILE A 14 -4.19 -17.77 -11.43
N PHE A 15 -2.98 -17.22 -11.44
CA PHE A 15 -2.13 -17.15 -10.25
C PHE A 15 -2.77 -16.30 -9.15
N ALA A 16 -3.29 -15.11 -9.46
CA ALA A 16 -3.98 -14.26 -8.50
C ALA A 16 -5.22 -14.94 -7.91
N LEU A 17 -6.01 -15.62 -8.74
CA LEU A 17 -7.17 -16.40 -8.31
C LEU A 17 -6.76 -17.55 -7.39
N ALA A 18 -5.68 -18.26 -7.72
CA ALA A 18 -5.14 -19.31 -6.85
C ALA A 18 -4.64 -18.74 -5.52
N ALA A 19 -3.92 -17.60 -5.55
CA ALA A 19 -3.40 -16.94 -4.36
C ALA A 19 -4.50 -16.48 -3.40
N VAL A 20 -5.67 -16.06 -3.93
CA VAL A 20 -6.84 -15.68 -3.14
C VAL A 20 -7.69 -16.89 -2.72
N SER A 21 -7.81 -17.91 -3.57
CA SER A 21 -8.63 -19.08 -3.29
C SER A 21 -8.05 -19.95 -2.17
N VAL A 22 -6.73 -20.01 -2.02
CA VAL A 22 -6.07 -20.75 -0.93
C VAL A 22 -6.47 -20.24 0.46
N PRO A 23 -6.25 -18.95 0.84
CA PRO A 23 -6.63 -18.46 2.16
C PRO A 23 -8.15 -18.50 2.37
N ILE A 24 -8.95 -18.19 1.35
CA ILE A 24 -10.42 -18.33 1.44
C ILE A 24 -10.81 -19.79 1.68
N GLY A 25 -10.18 -20.73 0.97
CA GLY A 25 -10.40 -22.17 1.12
C GLY A 25 -10.02 -22.63 2.52
N MET A 26 -8.88 -22.20 3.06
CA MET A 26 -8.46 -22.50 4.43
C MET A 26 -9.44 -21.95 5.47
N MET A 27 -9.88 -20.70 5.32
CA MET A 27 -10.89 -20.09 6.21
C MET A 27 -12.23 -20.83 6.12
N THR A 28 -12.66 -21.19 4.92
CA THR A 28 -13.91 -21.94 4.68
C THR A 28 -13.83 -23.35 5.25
N MET A 29 -12.72 -24.07 5.07
CA MET A 29 -12.51 -25.38 5.68
C MET A 29 -12.52 -25.30 7.21
N SER A 30 -11.87 -24.29 7.80
CA SER A 30 -11.89 -24.07 9.26
C SER A 30 -13.30 -23.76 9.77
N TYR A 31 -14.09 -23.00 8.99
CA TYR A 31 -15.48 -22.72 9.31
C TYR A 31 -16.34 -23.98 9.24
N LEU A 32 -16.23 -24.77 8.16
CA LEU A 32 -16.93 -26.06 8.00
C LEU A 32 -16.52 -27.10 9.06
N GLY A 33 -15.25 -27.08 9.48
CA GLY A 33 -14.74 -27.91 10.56
C GLY A 33 -15.45 -27.70 11.90
N GLN A 34 -16.10 -26.55 12.12
CA GLN A 34 -16.97 -26.34 13.29
C GLN A 34 -18.23 -27.21 13.21
N PHE A 35 -18.89 -27.27 12.05
CA PHE A 35 -20.08 -28.12 11.85
C PHE A 35 -19.75 -29.60 11.97
N ALA A 36 -18.61 -30.02 11.43
CA ALA A 36 -18.13 -31.39 11.53
C ALA A 36 -17.61 -31.78 12.93
N ARG A 37 -17.69 -30.88 13.93
CA ARG A 37 -17.17 -31.04 15.30
C ARG A 37 -15.66 -31.34 15.39
N ILE A 38 -14.91 -31.07 14.32
CA ILE A 38 -13.44 -31.19 14.29
C ILE A 38 -12.81 -29.98 15.00
N ARG A 39 -13.37 -28.79 14.78
CA ARG A 39 -12.98 -27.55 15.48
C ARG A 39 -13.96 -27.28 16.63
N PRO A 40 -13.50 -27.26 17.89
CA PRO A 40 -14.35 -26.87 19.01
C PRO A 40 -14.84 -25.43 18.86
N SER A 41 -16.15 -25.23 18.99
CA SER A 41 -16.77 -23.91 19.04
C SER A 41 -17.36 -23.69 20.43
N ARG A 42 -16.76 -22.76 21.19
CA ARG A 42 -17.18 -22.40 22.55
C ARG A 42 -17.19 -20.86 22.67
N PRO A 43 -18.11 -20.18 21.96
CA PRO A 43 -18.27 -18.74 22.09
C PRO A 43 -18.71 -18.39 23.52
N SER A 44 -18.27 -17.24 24.00
CA SER A 44 -18.64 -16.67 25.29
C SER A 44 -18.42 -15.17 25.21
N GLU A 45 -19.23 -14.38 25.91
CA GLU A 45 -19.14 -12.92 25.89
C GLU A 45 -17.70 -12.40 26.10
N VAL A 46 -16.96 -13.01 27.03
CA VAL A 46 -15.56 -12.65 27.34
C VAL A 46 -14.57 -12.95 26.19
N LYS A 47 -14.86 -13.95 25.34
CA LYS A 47 -14.00 -14.28 24.18
C LYS A 47 -14.28 -13.42 22.96
N GLU A 48 -15.47 -12.82 22.91
CA GLU A 48 -15.92 -11.96 21.83
C GLU A 48 -15.73 -10.47 22.16
N SER A 49 -15.47 -10.14 23.44
CA SER A 49 -15.09 -8.79 23.86
C SER A 49 -13.68 -8.41 23.41
N ALA A 50 -13.45 -7.12 23.20
CA ALA A 50 -12.12 -6.58 22.91
C ALA A 50 -11.12 -6.93 24.02
N TYR A 51 -9.89 -7.24 23.64
CA TYR A 51 -8.83 -7.58 24.58
C TYR A 51 -8.25 -6.31 25.23
N GLU A 52 -8.51 -6.13 26.53
CA GLU A 52 -7.99 -5.00 27.33
C GLU A 52 -7.45 -5.52 28.68
N GLY A 53 -6.53 -6.49 28.66
CA GLY A 53 -5.87 -7.01 29.85
C GLY A 53 -6.77 -7.68 30.91
N GLY A 54 -8.04 -7.96 30.58
CA GLY A 54 -9.04 -8.54 31.49
C GLY A 54 -10.05 -7.53 32.05
N MET A 55 -9.94 -6.25 31.68
CA MET A 55 -10.90 -5.20 32.01
C MET A 55 -11.79 -4.88 30.81
N PRO A 56 -13.00 -4.33 31.01
CA PRO A 56 -13.75 -3.76 29.89
C PRO A 56 -13.00 -2.56 29.30
N PRO A 57 -13.12 -2.30 27.99
CA PRO A 57 -12.46 -1.18 27.34
C PRO A 57 -12.83 0.16 28.00
N PHE A 58 -11.83 1.00 28.25
CA PHE A 58 -11.98 2.24 29.02
C PHE A 58 -12.85 3.32 28.33
N SER A 59 -13.12 3.21 27.03
CA SER A 59 -13.85 4.23 26.26
C SER A 59 -14.53 3.64 25.03
N ASP A 60 -15.82 3.93 24.84
CA ASP A 60 -16.57 3.67 23.60
C ASP A 60 -16.16 4.61 22.45
N ARG A 61 -15.40 5.67 22.76
CA ARG A 61 -14.92 6.61 21.74
C ARG A 61 -13.61 6.13 21.15
N PRO A 62 -13.49 6.02 19.82
CA PRO A 62 -12.21 5.75 19.19
C PRO A 62 -11.22 6.86 19.56
N ALA A 63 -9.97 6.46 19.78
CA ALA A 63 -8.89 7.41 20.00
C ALA A 63 -8.87 8.46 18.88
N ARG A 64 -8.57 9.72 19.21
CA ARG A 64 -8.49 10.79 18.20
C ARG A 64 -7.40 10.40 17.20
N PHE A 65 -7.79 10.19 15.95
CA PHE A 65 -6.85 9.86 14.91
C PHE A 65 -5.90 11.04 14.69
N ASN A 66 -4.60 10.79 14.73
CA ASN A 66 -3.61 11.83 14.58
C ASN A 66 -3.58 12.33 13.13
N PHE A 67 -3.79 13.63 12.90
CA PHE A 67 -3.78 14.20 11.55
C PHE A 67 -2.42 14.03 10.83
N ARG A 68 -1.35 13.67 11.55
CA ARG A 68 -0.05 13.36 10.94
C ARG A 68 -0.09 12.24 9.91
N TYR A 69 -0.94 11.22 10.10
CA TYR A 69 -1.10 10.14 9.11
C TYR A 69 -1.57 10.68 7.76
N TYR A 70 -2.35 11.76 7.74
CA TYR A 70 -2.78 12.42 6.51
C TYR A 70 -1.62 13.04 5.74
N TYR A 71 -0.67 13.70 6.42
CA TYR A 71 0.49 14.28 5.74
C TYR A 71 1.38 13.22 5.10
N TYR A 72 1.61 12.08 5.77
CA TYR A 72 2.34 10.96 5.18
C TYR A 72 1.61 10.38 3.97
N ALA A 73 0.30 10.15 4.07
CA ALA A 73 -0.48 9.63 2.95
C ALA A 73 -0.49 10.58 1.75
N LEU A 74 -0.64 11.89 2.00
CA LEU A 74 -0.62 12.91 0.95
C LEU A 74 0.74 12.95 0.24
N LEU A 75 1.84 12.98 1.00
CA LEU A 75 3.20 13.00 0.44
C LEU A 75 3.52 11.70 -0.32
N PHE A 76 3.04 10.55 0.17
CA PHE A 76 3.15 9.28 -0.53
C PHE A 76 2.45 9.31 -1.90
N VAL A 77 1.23 9.85 -1.97
CA VAL A 77 0.50 9.96 -3.26
C VAL A 77 1.23 10.88 -4.25
N VAL A 78 1.80 11.99 -3.77
CA VAL A 78 2.60 12.88 -4.63
C VAL A 78 3.83 12.14 -5.17
N PHE A 79 4.48 11.32 -4.35
CA PHE A 79 5.65 10.54 -4.75
C PHE A 79 5.27 9.44 -5.73
N ASP A 80 4.16 8.76 -5.48
CA ASP A 80 3.65 7.72 -6.37
C ASP A 80 3.39 8.28 -7.78
N VAL A 81 2.74 9.45 -7.86
CA VAL A 81 2.52 10.17 -9.12
C VAL A 81 3.83 10.58 -9.79
N GLU A 82 4.84 11.02 -9.03
CA GLU A 82 6.18 11.30 -9.56
C GLU A 82 6.76 10.06 -10.26
N THR A 83 6.68 8.88 -9.63
CA THR A 83 7.21 7.64 -10.22
C THR A 83 6.49 7.23 -11.50
N ILE A 84 5.18 7.49 -11.62
CA ILE A 84 4.41 7.25 -12.85
C ILE A 84 5.00 8.03 -14.04
N PHE A 85 5.55 9.23 -13.82
CA PHE A 85 6.24 9.98 -14.87
C PHE A 85 7.68 9.51 -15.11
N LEU A 86 8.37 9.06 -14.06
CA LEU A 86 9.76 8.59 -14.17
C LEU A 86 9.88 7.26 -14.92
N PHE A 87 8.95 6.31 -14.73
CA PHE A 87 9.05 4.98 -15.33
C PHE A 87 9.07 5.00 -16.88
N PRO A 88 8.13 5.66 -17.58
CA PRO A 88 8.16 5.72 -19.04
C PRO A 88 9.44 6.36 -19.58
N TRP A 89 9.91 7.44 -18.93
CA TRP A 89 11.18 8.08 -19.28
C TRP A 89 12.35 7.12 -19.10
N ALA A 90 12.45 6.44 -17.95
CA ALA A 90 13.56 5.53 -17.65
C ALA A 90 13.62 4.36 -18.65
N VAL A 91 12.47 3.76 -18.98
CA VAL A 91 12.38 2.66 -19.95
C VAL A 91 12.73 3.11 -21.38
N LYS A 92 12.46 4.37 -21.74
CA LYS A 92 12.70 4.91 -23.10
C LYS A 92 13.92 5.82 -23.21
N TYR A 93 14.71 5.96 -22.16
CA TYR A 93 15.84 6.89 -22.10
C TYR A 93 16.87 6.65 -23.21
N GLY A 94 17.16 5.40 -23.57
CA GLY A 94 18.11 5.08 -24.65
C GLY A 94 17.68 5.64 -26.02
N VAL A 95 16.38 5.63 -26.32
CA VAL A 95 15.84 6.19 -27.57
C VAL A 95 15.72 7.71 -27.48
N MET A 96 15.23 8.22 -26.36
CA MET A 96 15.09 9.66 -26.13
C MET A 96 16.44 10.39 -26.11
N SER A 97 17.48 9.80 -25.54
CA SER A 97 18.82 10.40 -25.51
C SER A 97 19.47 10.44 -26.89
N GLN A 98 19.13 9.54 -27.82
CA GLN A 98 19.58 9.64 -29.21
C GLN A 98 18.88 10.77 -29.98
N GLN A 99 17.59 10.99 -29.72
CA GLN A 99 16.81 12.02 -30.41
C GLN A 99 17.00 13.42 -29.82
N PHE A 100 17.08 13.52 -28.50
CA PHE A 100 17.08 14.79 -27.75
C PHE A 100 18.39 15.05 -27.00
N GLY A 101 19.35 14.11 -27.01
CA GLY A 101 20.64 14.28 -26.34
C GLY A 101 20.51 14.52 -24.83
N PHE A 102 21.30 15.46 -24.32
CA PHE A 102 21.28 15.86 -22.91
C PHE A 102 19.97 16.51 -22.46
N ALA A 103 19.13 16.99 -23.37
CA ALA A 103 17.84 17.57 -23.00
C ALA A 103 16.89 16.52 -22.41
N ALA A 104 16.98 15.26 -22.85
CA ALA A 104 16.19 14.16 -22.29
C ALA A 104 16.49 13.91 -20.81
N LEU A 105 17.76 14.07 -20.39
CA LEU A 105 18.17 13.97 -19.00
C LEU A 105 17.83 15.26 -18.24
N GLY A 106 18.12 16.42 -18.84
CA GLY A 106 17.89 17.73 -18.24
C GLY A 106 16.42 17.97 -17.85
N ALA A 107 15.47 17.57 -18.71
CA ALA A 107 14.05 17.71 -18.43
C ALA A 107 13.62 16.96 -17.15
N VAL A 108 14.10 15.73 -16.95
CA VAL A 108 13.79 14.94 -15.77
C VAL A 108 14.52 15.45 -14.53
N LEU A 109 15.77 15.91 -14.67
CA LEU A 109 16.47 16.56 -13.55
C LEU A 109 15.73 17.80 -13.07
N VAL A 110 15.24 18.65 -13.98
CA VAL A 110 14.44 19.83 -13.62
C VAL A 110 13.13 19.41 -12.94
N PHE A 111 12.43 18.40 -13.48
CA PHE A 111 11.21 17.86 -12.87
C PHE A 111 11.46 17.36 -11.45
N LEU A 112 12.49 16.52 -11.25
CA LEU A 112 12.88 15.99 -9.95
C LEU A 112 13.23 17.11 -8.96
N ILE A 113 13.97 18.13 -9.40
CA ILE A 113 14.32 19.28 -8.57
C ILE A 113 13.06 19.99 -8.08
N VAL A 114 12.13 20.33 -8.99
CA VAL A 114 10.89 21.05 -8.65
C VAL A 114 10.07 20.27 -7.63
N VAL A 115 9.90 18.96 -7.83
CA VAL A 115 9.13 18.11 -6.91
C VAL A 115 9.86 17.93 -5.57
N THR A 116 11.19 17.72 -5.60
CA THR A 116 12.04 17.60 -4.40
C THR A 116 12.01 18.87 -3.55
N PHE A 117 11.93 20.05 -4.17
CA PHE A 117 11.73 21.31 -3.45
C PHE A 117 10.41 21.32 -2.67
N GLY A 118 9.33 20.74 -3.21
CA GLY A 118 8.07 20.55 -2.49
C GLY A 118 8.23 19.68 -1.24
N TYR A 119 8.97 18.57 -1.35
CA TYR A 119 9.30 17.71 -0.19
C TYR A 119 10.17 18.42 0.84
N ALA A 120 11.20 19.14 0.39
CA ALA A 120 12.07 19.91 1.27
C ALA A 120 11.28 20.98 2.03
N TYR A 121 10.31 21.63 1.38
CA TYR A 121 9.39 22.56 2.04
C TYR A 121 8.50 21.85 3.08
N ALA A 122 7.92 20.71 2.74
CA ALA A 122 7.09 19.92 3.67
C ALA A 122 7.89 19.48 4.90
N TRP A 123 9.14 19.04 4.71
CA TRP A 123 10.07 18.73 5.79
C TRP A 123 10.32 19.96 6.67
N ARG A 124 10.66 21.10 6.06
CA ARG A 124 10.89 22.36 6.79
C ARG A 124 9.66 22.80 7.61
N LYS A 125 8.45 22.45 7.18
CA LYS A 125 7.19 22.70 7.90
C LYS A 125 6.85 21.63 8.95
N GLN A 126 7.78 20.72 9.24
CA GLN A 126 7.61 19.66 10.23
C GLN A 126 6.45 18.70 9.93
N ALA A 127 5.97 18.67 8.66
CA ALA A 127 4.89 17.77 8.25
C ALA A 127 5.31 16.29 8.29
N LEU A 128 6.61 16.03 8.34
CA LEU A 128 7.24 14.71 8.39
C LEU A 128 7.78 14.34 9.79
N GLU A 129 7.58 15.20 10.81
CA GLU A 129 8.07 14.91 12.14
C GLU A 129 7.12 14.02 12.93
N TRP A 130 7.66 12.88 13.37
CA TRP A 130 6.99 12.03 14.35
C TRP A 130 7.39 12.49 15.76
N VAL A 131 6.76 13.55 16.24
CA VAL A 131 7.02 14.03 17.60
C VAL A 131 6.23 13.16 18.59
N THR A 132 6.90 12.18 19.19
CA THR A 132 6.43 11.47 20.39
C THR A 132 6.67 12.38 21.59
N ASN A 133 5.89 13.45 21.73
CA ASN A 133 5.86 14.15 23.00
C ASN A 133 4.93 13.36 23.91
N GLU A 134 5.50 12.83 24.98
CA GLU A 134 4.80 12.45 26.20
C GLU A 134 3.87 13.59 26.68
#